data_AF-A0A7J5ZHC2-F1
#
_entry.id   AF-A0A7J5ZHC2-F1
#
_cell.length_a   1.000
_cell.length_b   1.000
_cell.length_c   1.000
_cell.angle_alpha   90.00
_cell.angle_beta   90.00
_cell.angle_gamma   90.00
#
_symmetry.space_group_name_H-M   'P 1'
#
loop_
_entity.id
_entity.type
_entity.pdbx_description
1 polymer ?
#
loop_
_entity_poly.entity_id
_entity_poly.type
_entity_poly.pdbx_seq_one_letter_code
_entity_poly.pdbx_strand_id
1 'polypeptide(L)'
;MNLKAPIYFSTGLTEKANHYYKLFITWTNQKIRKTFVQRNMFEFKHIKAFDRSYADNPGPMVMRSGSCYNTVYLYFRWCLRRLGCCTQVIMPGYCVQGTIGHKILNGQRKLELEGRSTLEVKLQVEYMSFSAHADAKGIMQLIRMAEPGTCCWFTERPSRWSIDCHMPANGETATSLKLVSSEQALKDLGLNEHQLRFTCRVQLQDQSPEQETLSRVYTHLRSVLKGFSVQLLPDGTVMVESILIKVSSSPEDPDSKTLLLSWSYQDEDLGSFLSSLLKKGLPAALC
;
A
#
# COMPACT_ATOMS: atom_id res chain seq x y z
N MET A 1 7.54 6.47 30.03
CA MET A 1 8.43 5.36 29.65
C MET A 1 9.69 5.94 29.04
N ASN A 2 10.88 5.65 29.57
CA ASN A 2 12.15 6.05 28.97
C ASN A 2 12.53 5.03 27.89
N LEU A 3 11.92 5.16 26.70
CA LEU A 3 12.26 4.33 25.54
C LEU A 3 13.69 4.66 25.09
N LYS A 4 14.60 3.67 25.15
CA LYS A 4 16.01 3.81 24.72
C LYS A 4 16.24 3.44 23.25
N ALA A 5 15.39 2.58 22.68
CA ALA A 5 15.49 2.15 21.29
C ALA A 5 14.60 3.01 20.38
N PRO A 6 15.08 3.39 19.18
CA PRO A 6 14.29 4.16 18.23
C PRO A 6 13.19 3.31 17.58
N ILE A 7 12.03 3.94 17.36
CA ILE A 7 10.88 3.34 16.68
C ILE A 7 10.64 4.09 15.39
N TYR A 8 10.59 3.35 14.28
CA TYR A 8 10.40 3.89 12.95
C TYR A 8 9.16 3.34 12.27
N PHE A 9 8.64 4.10 11.30
CA PHE A 9 7.57 3.66 10.41
C PHE A 9 7.97 3.85 8.94
N SER A 10 7.42 3.04 8.05
CA SER A 10 7.64 3.16 6.60
C SER A 10 7.06 4.47 6.06
N THR A 11 7.92 5.31 5.47
CA THR A 11 7.55 6.58 4.82
C THR A 11 6.69 6.35 3.57
N GLY A 12 6.10 7.42 3.04
CA GLY A 12 5.19 7.37 1.88
C GLY A 12 3.72 7.35 2.30
N LEU A 13 2.98 6.30 1.91
CA LEU A 13 1.55 6.19 2.18
C LEU A 13 1.18 6.29 3.67
N THR A 14 2.03 5.84 4.57
CA THR A 14 1.76 5.93 6.02
C THR A 14 1.63 7.38 6.51
N GLU A 15 2.40 8.32 5.94
CA GLU A 15 2.32 9.74 6.31
C GLU A 15 1.00 10.36 5.84
N LYS A 16 0.61 10.08 4.59
CA LYS A 16 -0.69 10.49 4.04
C LYS A 16 -1.84 9.86 4.84
N ALA A 17 -1.75 8.58 5.17
CA ALA A 17 -2.74 7.89 5.98
C ALA A 17 -2.92 8.61 7.33
N ASN A 18 -1.82 8.93 8.03
CA ASN A 18 -1.89 9.63 9.31
C ASN A 18 -2.55 11.01 9.19
N HIS A 19 -2.33 11.72 8.08
CA HIS A 19 -3.04 12.96 7.77
C HIS A 19 -4.55 12.74 7.64
N TYR A 20 -4.99 11.73 6.89
CA TYR A 20 -6.41 11.40 6.76
C TYR A 20 -7.04 10.94 8.08
N TYR A 21 -6.32 10.18 8.92
CA TYR A 21 -6.79 9.82 10.26
C TYR A 21 -7.06 11.05 11.14
N LYS A 22 -6.25 12.11 11.02
CA LYS A 22 -6.49 13.38 11.72
C LYS A 22 -7.70 14.11 11.17
N LEU A 23 -7.89 14.14 9.84
CA LEU A 23 -9.03 14.80 9.20
C LEU A 23 -10.36 14.12 9.55
N PHE A 24 -10.41 12.79 9.51
CA PHE A 24 -11.62 11.99 9.74
C PHE A 24 -11.71 11.46 11.19
N ILE A 25 -11.28 12.26 12.15
CA ILE A 25 -11.34 11.93 13.58
C ILE A 25 -12.77 11.57 14.04
N THR A 26 -13.78 12.13 13.36
CA THR A 26 -15.20 11.90 13.60
C THR A 26 -15.67 10.46 13.31
N TRP A 27 -14.83 9.61 12.72
CA TRP A 27 -15.12 8.18 12.50
C TRP A 27 -14.53 7.29 13.60
N THR A 28 -13.75 7.85 14.51
CA THR A 28 -13.13 7.09 15.62
C THR A 28 -14.08 6.93 16.81
N ASN A 29 -13.71 6.12 17.81
CA ASN A 29 -14.52 5.94 19.01
C ASN A 29 -14.57 7.22 19.88
N GLN A 30 -15.54 7.28 20.80
CA GLN A 30 -15.77 8.47 21.62
C GLN A 30 -14.59 8.83 22.54
N LYS A 31 -13.81 7.83 22.98
CA LYS A 31 -12.61 8.05 23.80
C LYS A 31 -11.54 8.81 23.01
N ILE A 32 -11.32 8.42 21.75
CA ILE A 32 -10.37 9.11 20.86
C ILE A 32 -10.85 10.53 20.61
N ARG A 33 -12.13 10.73 20.28
CA ARG A 33 -12.71 12.05 20.00
C ARG A 33 -12.56 13.02 21.18
N LYS A 34 -12.85 12.58 22.41
CA LYS A 34 -12.70 13.41 23.62
C LYS A 34 -11.25 13.77 23.91
N THR A 35 -10.35 12.79 23.77
CA THR A 35 -8.92 12.99 24.05
C THR A 35 -8.25 13.88 23.00
N PHE A 36 -8.71 13.81 21.75
CA PHE A 36 -8.15 14.57 20.63
C PHE A 36 -8.15 16.09 20.87
N VAL A 37 -9.16 16.62 21.57
CA VAL A 37 -9.25 18.05 21.93
C VAL A 37 -8.10 18.49 22.83
N GLN A 38 -7.65 17.62 23.73
CA GLN A 38 -6.55 17.91 24.66
C GLN A 38 -5.18 17.53 24.11
N ARG A 39 -5.13 16.42 23.35
CA ARG A 39 -3.90 15.88 22.79
C ARG A 39 -4.22 15.07 21.54
N ASN A 40 -3.56 15.43 20.44
CA ASN A 40 -3.62 14.64 19.22
C ASN A 40 -2.93 13.27 19.42
N MET A 41 -3.71 12.18 19.35
CA MET A 41 -3.19 10.82 19.52
C MET A 41 -2.42 10.31 18.29
N PHE A 42 -2.60 10.97 17.14
CA PHE A 42 -1.89 10.69 15.89
C PHE A 42 -0.58 11.47 15.77
N GLU A 43 -0.20 12.23 16.81
CA GLU A 43 1.11 12.86 16.95
C GLU A 43 1.99 12.05 17.88
N PHE A 44 2.81 11.21 17.26
CA PHE A 44 3.69 10.29 17.95
C PHE A 44 5.00 10.99 18.33
N LYS A 45 5.29 11.07 19.63
CA LYS A 45 6.53 11.72 20.13
C LYS A 45 7.80 10.89 19.89
N HIS A 46 7.67 9.56 19.87
CA HIS A 46 8.80 8.63 19.83
C HIS A 46 8.88 7.79 18.55
N ILE A 47 7.97 8.03 17.60
CA ILE A 47 7.90 7.28 16.34
C ILE A 47 8.31 8.23 15.22
N LYS A 48 9.32 7.85 14.43
CA LYS A 48 9.92 8.69 13.39
C LYS A 48 9.85 8.04 12.01
N ALA A 49 9.87 8.86 10.97
CA ALA A 49 9.98 8.40 9.59
C ALA A 49 11.28 7.60 9.41
N PHE A 50 11.20 6.42 8.78
CA PHE A 50 12.39 5.63 8.45
C PHE A 50 13.09 6.21 7.22
N ASP A 51 14.36 6.57 7.39
CA ASP A 51 15.29 6.82 6.30
C ASP A 51 16.12 5.55 6.06
N ARG A 52 16.39 5.24 4.79
CA ARG A 52 17.25 4.14 4.38
C ARG A 52 18.69 4.31 4.90
N SER A 53 19.13 5.54 5.15
CA SER A 53 20.43 5.80 5.77
C SER A 53 20.56 5.17 7.16
N TYR A 54 19.46 5.04 7.91
CA TYR A 54 19.45 4.45 9.25
C TYR A 54 19.49 2.92 9.26
N ALA A 55 19.37 2.28 8.10
CA ALA A 55 19.41 0.84 7.99
C ALA A 55 20.72 0.28 8.57
N ASP A 56 21.85 0.94 8.31
CA ASP A 56 23.15 0.42 8.72
C ASP A 56 23.60 0.90 10.11
N ASN A 57 22.69 1.55 10.86
CA ASN A 57 23.00 2.02 12.21
C ASN A 57 23.15 0.83 13.18
N PRO A 58 24.21 0.81 14.00
CA PRO A 58 24.37 -0.22 15.02
C PRO A 58 23.36 -0.02 16.14
N GLY A 59 22.80 -1.13 16.63
CA GLY A 59 21.91 -1.17 17.79
C GLY A 59 20.48 -1.65 17.48
N PRO A 60 19.69 -1.95 18.52
CA PRO A 60 18.32 -2.40 18.35
C PRO A 60 17.43 -1.26 17.85
N MET A 61 16.61 -1.55 16.84
CA MET A 61 15.59 -0.63 16.32
C MET A 61 14.28 -1.36 16.10
N VAL A 62 13.16 -0.66 16.24
CA VAL A 62 11.83 -1.19 15.92
C VAL A 62 11.36 -0.52 14.64
N MET A 63 10.91 -1.30 13.67
CA MET A 63 10.39 -0.78 12.41
C MET A 63 9.00 -1.33 12.15
N ARG A 64 8.06 -0.44 11.82
CA ARG A 64 6.71 -0.81 11.39
C ARG A 64 6.59 -0.59 9.88
N SER A 65 6.31 -1.67 9.14
CA SER A 65 6.05 -1.64 7.70
C SER A 65 4.59 -2.02 7.41
N GLY A 66 4.04 -1.47 6.34
CA GLY A 66 2.72 -1.86 5.81
C GLY A 66 2.72 -3.27 5.21
N SER A 67 1.51 -3.82 5.01
CA SER A 67 1.23 -5.20 4.57
C SER A 67 1.23 -5.38 3.04
N CYS A 68 2.02 -4.60 2.29
CA CYS A 68 2.00 -4.68 0.83
C CYS A 68 3.04 -5.69 0.33
N TYR A 69 2.64 -6.53 -0.64
CA TYR A 69 3.44 -7.58 -1.28
C TYR A 69 4.88 -7.15 -1.63
N ASN A 70 5.06 -5.91 -2.13
CA ASN A 70 6.37 -5.40 -2.57
C ASN A 70 7.23 -4.77 -1.46
N THR A 71 6.63 -4.11 -0.46
CA THR A 71 7.38 -3.48 0.65
C THR A 71 7.87 -4.51 1.65
N VAL A 72 7.07 -5.55 1.89
CA VAL A 72 7.48 -6.74 2.63
C VAL A 72 8.71 -7.36 1.96
N TYR A 73 8.74 -7.53 0.64
CA TYR A 73 9.88 -8.11 -0.09
C TYR A 73 11.19 -7.33 0.11
N LEU A 74 11.18 -6.01 -0.10
CA LEU A 74 12.38 -5.17 0.04
C LEU A 74 12.92 -5.16 1.48
N TYR A 75 12.03 -5.15 2.46
CA TYR A 75 12.40 -5.09 3.88
C TYR A 75 12.84 -6.46 4.42
N PHE A 76 12.13 -7.54 4.05
CA PHE A 76 12.56 -8.90 4.37
C PHE A 76 13.92 -9.20 3.75
N ARG A 77 14.16 -8.82 2.49
CA ARG A 77 15.47 -9.00 1.86
C ARG A 77 16.58 -8.24 2.60
N TRP A 78 16.27 -7.07 3.15
CA TRP A 78 17.23 -6.31 3.97
C TRP A 78 17.49 -6.97 5.34
N CYS A 79 16.46 -7.32 6.10
CA CYS A 79 16.59 -8.00 7.40
C CYS A 79 17.34 -9.33 7.28
N LEU A 80 17.05 -10.10 6.23
CA LEU A 80 17.59 -11.44 6.03
C LEU A 80 19.04 -11.44 5.57
N ARG A 81 19.49 -10.40 4.87
CA ARG A 81 20.86 -10.35 4.30
C ARG A 81 21.92 -9.87 5.29
N ARG A 82 21.53 -9.19 6.38
CA ARG A 82 22.51 -8.51 7.28
C ARG A 82 22.41 -8.86 8.76
N LEU A 83 21.22 -9.16 9.30
CA LEU A 83 21.01 -9.20 10.77
C LEU A 83 20.81 -10.61 11.35
N GLY A 84 20.75 -11.65 10.51
CA GLY A 84 20.80 -13.05 10.95
C GLY A 84 19.74 -13.43 12.00
N CYS A 85 20.17 -14.18 13.02
CA CYS A 85 19.33 -14.75 14.09
C CYS A 85 18.89 -13.76 15.17
N CYS A 86 19.39 -12.53 15.18
CA CYS A 86 19.07 -11.53 16.21
C CYS A 86 17.86 -10.65 15.85
N THR A 87 17.18 -10.95 14.73
CA THR A 87 15.99 -10.21 14.28
C THR A 87 14.73 -11.00 14.55
N GLN A 88 13.70 -10.33 15.06
CA GLN A 88 12.36 -10.87 15.22
C GLN A 88 11.40 -10.12 14.30
N VAL A 89 10.52 -10.87 13.64
CA VAL A 89 9.42 -10.32 12.84
C VAL A 89 8.10 -10.71 13.48
N ILE A 90 7.27 -9.70 13.76
CA ILE A 90 5.92 -9.90 14.28
C ILE A 90 4.93 -9.68 13.13
N MET A 91 4.12 -10.70 12.85
CA MET A 91 3.03 -10.63 11.88
C MET A 91 1.72 -10.30 12.61
N PRO A 92 1.20 -9.07 12.52
CA PRO A 92 0.05 -8.62 13.32
C PRO A 92 -1.31 -9.06 12.75
N GLY A 93 -1.35 -9.80 11.64
CA GLY A 93 -2.59 -10.13 10.95
C GLY A 93 -2.46 -11.31 10.02
N TYR A 94 -3.61 -11.79 9.54
CA TYR A 94 -3.68 -12.94 8.66
C TYR A 94 -2.95 -12.69 7.33
N CYS A 95 -2.12 -13.66 6.94
CA CYS A 95 -1.45 -13.67 5.64
C CYS A 95 -2.15 -14.67 4.73
N VAL A 96 -2.64 -14.18 3.58
CA VAL A 96 -3.33 -14.99 2.57
C VAL A 96 -2.43 -16.13 2.08
N GLN A 97 -3.02 -17.29 1.83
CA GLN A 97 -2.32 -18.45 1.29
C GLN A 97 -1.55 -18.09 0.01
N GLY A 98 -0.33 -18.60 -0.12
CA GLY A 98 0.55 -18.32 -1.26
C GLY A 98 1.46 -17.10 -1.08
N THR A 99 1.14 -16.18 -0.15
CA THR A 99 2.04 -15.06 0.19
C THR A 99 3.34 -15.54 0.84
N ILE A 100 4.41 -14.74 0.75
CA ILE A 100 5.66 -14.98 1.49
C ILE A 100 5.39 -15.04 3.00
N GLY A 101 4.55 -14.14 3.53
CA GLY A 101 4.20 -14.12 4.95
C GLY A 101 3.58 -15.44 5.43
N HIS A 102 2.62 -15.98 4.67
CA HIS A 102 1.98 -17.26 4.97
C HIS A 102 2.97 -18.43 4.93
N LYS A 103 3.85 -18.47 3.92
CA LYS A 103 4.91 -19.48 3.80
C LYS A 103 5.82 -19.50 5.02
N ILE A 104 6.29 -18.33 5.46
CA ILE A 104 7.20 -18.23 6.61
C ILE A 104 6.50 -18.64 7.91
N LEU A 105 5.25 -18.22 8.10
CA LEU A 105 4.43 -18.60 9.26
C LEU A 105 4.22 -20.12 9.33
N ASN A 106 4.04 -20.79 8.20
CA ASN A 106 3.93 -22.26 8.10
C ASN A 106 5.28 -23.00 8.20
N GLY A 107 6.37 -22.32 8.60
CA GLY A 107 7.65 -22.98 8.83
C GLY A 107 8.58 -23.03 7.62
N GLN A 108 8.22 -22.46 6.47
CA GLN A 108 9.11 -22.44 5.30
C GLN A 108 10.30 -21.52 5.57
N ARG A 109 11.50 -22.11 5.68
CA ARG A 109 12.76 -21.38 5.93
C ARG A 109 13.57 -21.09 4.67
N LYS A 110 13.23 -21.68 3.52
CA LYS A 110 13.86 -21.39 2.23
C LYS A 110 12.82 -20.82 1.28
N LEU A 111 13.01 -19.57 0.87
CA LEU A 111 12.10 -18.85 -0.02
C LEU A 111 12.76 -18.68 -1.39
N GLU A 112 12.03 -19.00 -2.44
CA GLU A 112 12.42 -18.68 -3.81
C GLU A 112 11.88 -17.30 -4.16
N LEU A 113 12.78 -16.38 -4.52
CA LEU A 113 12.42 -15.04 -4.97
C LEU A 113 12.31 -15.02 -6.50
N GLU A 114 11.40 -14.19 -7.02
CA GLU A 114 11.30 -13.92 -8.47
C GLU A 114 12.68 -13.47 -8.99
N GLY A 115 13.29 -14.29 -9.84
CA GLY A 115 14.67 -14.09 -10.33
C GLY A 115 15.72 -15.16 -9.93
N ARG A 116 15.30 -16.37 -9.51
CA ARG A 116 16.19 -17.54 -9.23
C ARG A 116 17.15 -17.39 -8.04
N SER A 117 16.93 -16.42 -7.15
CA SER A 117 17.69 -16.35 -5.89
C SER A 117 16.92 -17.04 -4.77
N THR A 118 17.58 -17.97 -4.09
CA THR A 118 17.06 -18.62 -2.88
C THR A 118 17.50 -17.82 -1.66
N LEU A 119 16.56 -17.58 -0.76
CA LEU A 119 16.80 -16.85 0.47
C LEU A 119 16.50 -17.74 1.68
N GLU A 120 17.47 -17.84 2.59
CA GLU A 120 17.34 -18.58 3.83
C GLU A 120 16.85 -17.65 4.97
N VAL A 121 15.74 -18.03 5.60
CA VAL A 121 15.09 -17.32 6.70
C VAL A 121 15.64 -17.83 8.03
N LYS A 122 16.51 -17.04 8.65
CA LYS A 122 17.12 -17.34 9.98
C LYS A 122 16.49 -16.55 11.14
N LEU A 123 15.59 -15.63 10.83
CA LEU A 123 14.94 -14.76 11.81
C LEU A 123 13.80 -15.46 12.55
N GLN A 124 13.50 -15.01 13.76
CA GLN A 124 12.34 -15.49 14.52
C GLN A 124 11.08 -14.84 13.97
N VAL A 125 10.05 -15.63 13.68
CA VAL A 125 8.74 -15.11 13.25
C VAL A 125 7.69 -15.48 14.27
N GLU A 126 6.95 -14.48 14.72
CA GLU A 126 5.84 -14.64 15.65
C GLU A 126 4.57 -14.05 15.06
N TYR A 127 3.48 -14.80 15.16
CA TYR A 127 2.16 -14.33 14.76
C TYR A 127 1.43 -13.76 15.98
N MET A 128 0.87 -12.57 15.83
CA MET A 128 -0.02 -11.97 16.82
C MET A 128 -1.35 -11.60 16.15
N SER A 129 -2.46 -12.05 16.71
CA SER A 129 -3.80 -11.78 16.19
C SER A 129 -4.26 -10.36 16.55
N PHE A 130 -3.73 -9.36 15.84
CA PHE A 130 -4.22 -7.97 15.87
C PHE A 130 -5.05 -7.62 14.63
N SER A 131 -5.56 -8.63 13.92
CA SER A 131 -6.50 -8.41 12.84
C SER A 131 -7.82 -7.88 13.42
N ALA A 132 -8.26 -6.72 12.96
CA ALA A 132 -9.54 -6.12 13.33
C ALA A 132 -10.74 -6.81 12.63
N HIS A 133 -10.66 -8.13 12.41
CA HIS A 133 -11.78 -8.93 11.94
C HIS A 133 -12.77 -9.16 13.08
N ALA A 134 -14.02 -9.43 12.72
CA ALA A 134 -15.03 -9.82 13.70
C ALA A 134 -14.59 -11.13 14.37
N ASP A 135 -14.62 -11.16 15.70
CA ASP A 135 -14.32 -12.35 16.48
C ASP A 135 -15.55 -13.25 16.56
N ALA A 136 -15.34 -14.53 16.84
CA ALA A 136 -16.44 -15.49 16.97
C ALA A 136 -17.46 -15.01 18.02
N LYS A 137 -17.01 -14.50 19.17
CA LYS A 137 -17.90 -14.01 20.23
C LYS A 137 -18.75 -12.82 19.76
N GLY A 138 -18.16 -11.84 19.09
CA GLY A 138 -18.87 -10.68 18.55
C GLY A 138 -19.88 -11.06 17.48
N ILE A 139 -19.53 -11.97 16.58
CA ILE A 139 -20.47 -12.52 15.57
C ILE A 139 -21.65 -13.22 16.27
N MET A 140 -21.36 -14.11 17.22
CA MET A 140 -22.42 -14.82 17.95
C MET A 140 -23.32 -13.88 18.76
N GLN A 141 -22.76 -12.85 19.37
CA GLN A 141 -23.51 -11.85 20.10
C GLN A 141 -24.40 -11.03 19.18
N LEU A 142 -23.89 -10.63 18.00
CA LEU A 142 -24.67 -9.90 17.00
C LEU A 142 -25.85 -10.72 16.49
N ILE A 143 -25.63 -12.00 16.16
CA ILE A 143 -26.69 -12.91 15.71
C ILE A 143 -27.78 -13.04 16.78
N ARG A 144 -27.40 -13.20 18.06
CA ARG A 144 -28.36 -13.27 19.17
C ARG A 144 -29.16 -11.99 19.36
N MET A 145 -28.55 -10.82 19.15
CA MET A 145 -29.22 -9.53 19.29
C MET A 145 -30.14 -9.20 18.11
N ALA A 146 -29.77 -9.65 16.90
CA ALA A 146 -30.51 -9.38 15.68
C ALA A 146 -31.65 -10.37 15.42
N GLU A 147 -31.59 -11.57 16.03
CA GLU A 147 -32.55 -12.68 15.84
C GLU A 147 -32.92 -12.91 14.36
N PRO A 148 -31.94 -13.08 13.45
CA PRO A 148 -32.23 -13.18 12.04
C PRO A 148 -32.91 -14.52 11.72
N GLY A 149 -33.85 -14.50 10.77
CA GLY A 149 -34.47 -15.72 10.24
C GLY A 149 -33.52 -16.57 9.37
N THR A 150 -32.48 -15.95 8.80
CA THR A 150 -31.51 -16.62 7.92
C THR A 150 -30.14 -15.95 8.02
N CYS A 151 -29.06 -16.74 8.00
CA CYS A 151 -27.68 -16.25 8.00
C CYS A 151 -26.89 -16.78 6.80
N CYS A 152 -26.16 -15.91 6.09
CA CYS A 152 -25.22 -16.30 5.04
C CYS A 152 -23.78 -16.13 5.52
N TRP A 153 -22.96 -17.16 5.34
CA TRP A 153 -21.56 -17.21 5.74
C TRP A 153 -20.63 -17.19 4.52
N PHE A 154 -19.44 -16.59 4.66
CA PHE A 154 -18.49 -16.41 3.56
C PHE A 154 -17.17 -17.19 3.71
N THR A 155 -16.85 -17.66 4.93
CA THR A 155 -15.56 -18.30 5.22
C THR A 155 -15.74 -19.65 5.90
N GLU A 156 -16.31 -19.64 7.11
CA GLU A 156 -16.53 -20.84 7.90
C GLU A 156 -17.95 -20.85 8.46
N ARG A 157 -18.62 -22.00 8.31
CA ARG A 157 -19.94 -22.23 8.90
C ARG A 157 -19.77 -22.71 10.34
N PRO A 158 -20.43 -22.10 11.33
CA PRO A 158 -20.41 -22.61 12.70
C PRO A 158 -21.09 -23.98 12.74
N SER A 159 -20.41 -24.94 13.37
CA SER A 159 -20.97 -26.26 13.64
C SER A 159 -22.05 -26.14 14.71
N ARG A 160 -23.32 -26.30 14.29
CA ARG A 160 -24.56 -26.31 15.10
C ARG A 160 -25.11 -24.93 15.44
N TRP A 161 -26.10 -24.49 14.66
CA TRP A 161 -27.00 -23.41 15.04
C TRP A 161 -28.41 -23.70 14.53
N SER A 162 -29.43 -23.27 15.27
CA SER A 162 -30.85 -23.51 14.94
C SER A 162 -31.40 -22.54 13.90
N ILE A 163 -30.60 -21.57 13.44
CA ILE A 163 -30.97 -20.61 12.39
C ILE A 163 -30.58 -21.23 11.04
N ASP A 164 -31.43 -21.04 10.05
CA ASP A 164 -31.13 -21.47 8.69
C ASP A 164 -29.87 -20.78 8.17
N CYS A 165 -28.84 -21.58 7.87
CA CYS A 165 -27.50 -21.09 7.56
C CYS A 165 -27.08 -21.55 6.16
N HIS A 166 -26.80 -20.59 5.29
CA HIS A 166 -26.34 -20.80 3.93
C HIS A 166 -24.87 -20.41 3.77
N MET A 167 -24.16 -21.10 2.90
CA MET A 167 -22.78 -20.78 2.51
C MET A 167 -22.66 -21.03 1.00
N PRO A 168 -23.33 -20.21 0.17
CA PRO A 168 -23.33 -20.42 -1.27
C PRO A 168 -21.91 -20.29 -1.81
N ALA A 169 -21.55 -21.11 -2.80
CA ALA A 169 -20.31 -20.88 -3.53
C ALA A 169 -20.40 -19.55 -4.31
N ASN A 170 -19.24 -19.02 -4.74
CA ASN A 170 -19.21 -17.86 -5.61
C ASN A 170 -20.06 -18.12 -6.87
N GLY A 171 -21.08 -17.29 -7.11
CA GLY A 171 -22.00 -17.43 -8.25
C GLY A 171 -23.32 -18.14 -7.92
N GLU A 172 -23.47 -18.74 -6.73
CA GLU A 172 -24.69 -19.44 -6.32
C GLU A 172 -25.67 -18.51 -5.57
N THR A 173 -26.95 -18.86 -5.64
CA THR A 173 -28.04 -18.14 -4.98
C THR A 173 -28.64 -19.00 -3.87
N ALA A 174 -28.68 -18.45 -2.66
CA ALA A 174 -29.44 -19.03 -1.55
C ALA A 174 -30.59 -18.09 -1.17
N THR A 175 -31.83 -18.59 -1.30
CA THR A 175 -33.11 -18.05 -0.76
C THR A 175 -33.51 -16.60 -1.08
N SER A 176 -32.70 -15.83 -1.81
CA SER A 176 -32.92 -14.51 -2.46
C SER A 176 -31.61 -13.72 -2.58
N LEU A 177 -30.54 -14.20 -1.94
CA LEU A 177 -29.21 -13.60 -1.93
C LEU A 177 -28.30 -14.39 -2.88
N LYS A 178 -27.75 -13.70 -3.88
CA LYS A 178 -26.80 -14.25 -4.85
C LYS A 178 -25.40 -13.76 -4.50
N LEU A 179 -24.47 -14.69 -4.27
CA LEU A 179 -23.07 -14.33 -4.09
C LEU A 179 -22.44 -14.12 -5.47
N VAL A 180 -21.83 -12.96 -5.69
CA VAL A 180 -21.20 -12.59 -6.95
C VAL A 180 -19.85 -11.93 -6.69
N SER A 181 -18.93 -11.98 -7.66
CA SER A 181 -17.69 -11.21 -7.61
C SER A 181 -17.99 -9.70 -7.61
N SER A 182 -17.02 -8.87 -7.21
CA SER A 182 -17.17 -7.41 -7.26
C SER A 182 -17.53 -6.90 -8.65
N GLU A 183 -16.90 -7.46 -9.68
CA GLU A 183 -17.16 -7.13 -11.09
C GLU A 183 -18.58 -7.50 -11.52
N GLN A 184 -19.03 -8.70 -11.16
CA GLN A 184 -20.38 -9.17 -11.47
C GLN A 184 -21.44 -8.42 -10.65
N ALA A 185 -21.12 -8.00 -9.42
CA ALA A 185 -21.99 -7.17 -8.59
C ALA A 185 -22.22 -5.79 -9.24
N LEU A 186 -21.16 -5.14 -9.72
CA LEU A 186 -21.26 -3.87 -10.44
C LEU A 186 -22.14 -4.02 -11.68
N LYS A 187 -21.94 -5.09 -12.46
CA LYS A 187 -22.76 -5.40 -13.64
C LYS A 187 -24.23 -5.64 -13.30
N ASP A 188 -24.51 -6.47 -12.28
CA ASP A 188 -25.87 -6.81 -11.86
C ASP A 188 -26.60 -5.59 -11.26
N LEU A 189 -25.88 -4.66 -10.64
CA LEU A 189 -26.42 -3.40 -10.12
C LEU A 189 -26.51 -2.28 -11.19
N GLY A 190 -26.05 -2.52 -12.42
CA GLY A 190 -25.97 -1.49 -13.46
C GLY A 190 -25.03 -0.33 -13.09
N LEU A 191 -24.06 -0.58 -12.21
CA LEU A 191 -23.08 0.40 -11.76
C LEU A 191 -21.81 0.27 -12.60
N ASN A 192 -21.28 1.41 -13.02
CA ASN A 192 -19.96 1.46 -13.63
C ASN A 192 -18.91 1.53 -12.53
N GLU A 193 -17.78 0.83 -12.73
CA GLU A 193 -16.63 0.97 -11.84
C GLU A 193 -16.16 2.43 -11.83
N HIS A 194 -16.04 3.01 -10.65
CA HIS A 194 -15.56 4.38 -10.51
C HIS A 194 -14.05 4.41 -10.75
N GLN A 195 -13.64 4.78 -11.95
CA GLN A 195 -12.22 4.93 -12.29
C GLN A 195 -11.65 6.22 -11.70
N LEU A 196 -11.12 6.14 -10.48
CA LEU A 196 -10.36 7.23 -9.86
C LEU A 196 -9.02 7.40 -10.58
N ARG A 197 -8.89 8.52 -11.30
CA ARG A 197 -7.65 8.93 -11.94
C ARG A 197 -7.09 10.16 -11.24
N PHE A 198 -5.90 10.04 -10.68
CA PHE A 198 -5.19 11.14 -10.05
C PHE A 198 -4.39 11.88 -11.11
N THR A 199 -4.42 13.21 -11.05
CA THR A 199 -3.62 14.05 -11.94
C THR A 199 -2.78 15.00 -11.10
N CYS A 200 -1.48 15.05 -11.36
CA CYS A 200 -0.54 15.93 -10.69
C CYS A 200 0.17 16.82 -11.72
N ARG A 201 0.26 18.12 -11.41
CA ARG A 201 1.04 19.08 -12.18
C ARG A 201 2.37 19.31 -11.48
N VAL A 202 3.46 19.16 -12.21
CA VAL A 202 4.82 19.51 -11.77
C VAL A 202 5.35 20.58 -12.68
N GLN A 203 5.73 21.73 -12.11
CA GLN A 203 6.38 22.80 -12.85
C GLN A 203 7.88 22.56 -12.89
N LEU A 204 8.46 22.70 -14.08
CA LEU A 204 9.89 22.66 -14.33
C LEU A 204 10.29 23.96 -15.02
N GLN A 205 11.41 24.53 -14.59
CA GLN A 205 12.09 25.56 -15.37
C GLN A 205 13.03 24.87 -16.35
N ASP A 206 12.71 24.96 -17.64
CA ASP A 206 13.52 24.41 -18.71
C ASP A 206 13.38 25.29 -19.95
N GLN A 207 14.49 25.84 -20.41
CA GLN A 207 14.57 26.68 -21.61
C GLN A 207 14.55 25.85 -22.89
N SER A 208 14.74 24.52 -22.78
CA SER A 208 14.68 23.62 -23.93
C SER A 208 13.28 23.55 -24.55
N PRO A 209 13.19 23.25 -25.87
CA PRO A 209 11.93 22.92 -26.52
C PRO A 209 11.20 21.76 -25.82
N GLU A 210 9.88 21.70 -25.98
CA GLU A 210 9.03 20.69 -25.36
C GLU A 210 9.46 19.25 -25.72
N GLN A 211 9.85 19.02 -26.97
CA GLN A 211 10.37 17.75 -27.48
C GLN A 211 11.68 17.32 -26.80
N GLU A 212 12.61 18.25 -26.61
CA GLU A 212 13.87 17.97 -25.92
C GLU A 212 13.65 17.71 -24.42
N THR A 213 12.79 18.52 -23.79
CA THR A 213 12.39 18.34 -22.39
C THR A 213 11.79 16.95 -22.18
N LEU A 214 10.91 16.54 -23.10
CA LEU A 214 10.30 15.21 -23.10
C LEU A 214 11.34 14.09 -23.27
N SER A 215 12.30 14.25 -24.18
CA SER A 215 13.40 13.29 -24.37
C SER A 215 14.28 13.17 -23.11
N ARG A 216 14.55 14.29 -22.44
CA ARG A 216 15.26 14.31 -21.16
C ARG A 216 14.48 13.61 -20.06
N VAL A 217 13.17 13.85 -19.96
CA VAL A 217 12.29 13.15 -19.01
C VAL A 217 12.31 11.65 -19.28
N TYR A 218 12.13 11.23 -20.53
CA TYR A 218 12.17 9.82 -20.93
C TYR A 218 13.50 9.15 -20.54
N THR A 219 14.62 9.79 -20.88
CA THR A 219 15.96 9.26 -20.60
C THR A 219 16.24 9.19 -19.09
N HIS A 220 15.83 10.22 -18.35
CA HIS A 220 15.97 10.25 -16.90
C HIS A 220 15.17 9.13 -16.23
N LEU A 221 13.89 8.98 -16.59
CA LEU A 221 13.02 7.93 -16.05
C LEU A 221 13.55 6.54 -16.39
N ARG A 222 14.00 6.31 -17.63
CA ARG A 222 14.60 5.03 -18.03
C ARG A 222 15.89 4.71 -17.28
N SER A 223 16.69 5.72 -16.93
CA SER A 223 17.92 5.54 -16.14
C SER A 223 17.64 5.20 -14.68
N VAL A 224 16.65 5.85 -14.08
CA VAL A 224 16.27 5.66 -12.67
C VAL A 224 15.44 4.38 -12.47
N LEU A 225 14.58 4.05 -13.41
CA LEU A 225 13.59 2.97 -13.32
C LEU A 225 14.00 1.73 -14.12
N LYS A 226 15.19 1.19 -13.86
CA LYS A 226 15.75 0.03 -14.60
C LYS A 226 14.93 -1.26 -14.52
N GLY A 227 13.88 -1.31 -13.69
CA GLY A 227 12.97 -2.45 -13.52
C GLY A 227 11.54 -2.23 -14.01
N PHE A 228 11.23 -1.06 -14.61
CA PHE A 228 9.89 -0.73 -15.08
C PHE A 228 9.88 -0.52 -16.60
N SER A 229 8.75 -0.82 -17.24
CA SER A 229 8.52 -0.56 -18.66
C SER A 229 8.29 0.93 -18.89
N VAL A 230 9.24 1.60 -19.54
CA VAL A 230 9.15 3.01 -19.93
C VAL A 230 9.10 3.12 -21.46
N GLN A 231 7.99 3.63 -21.98
CA GLN A 231 7.72 3.76 -23.40
C GLN A 231 7.42 5.22 -23.76
N LEU A 232 7.81 5.64 -24.96
CA LEU A 232 7.41 6.93 -25.52
C LEU A 232 6.34 6.67 -26.58
N LEU A 233 5.15 7.24 -26.39
CA LEU A 233 4.02 7.10 -27.30
C LEU A 233 4.14 8.10 -28.47
N PRO A 234 3.55 7.80 -29.65
CA PRO A 234 3.63 8.66 -30.83
C PRO A 234 3.03 10.06 -30.67
N ASP A 235 2.15 10.24 -29.68
CA ASP A 235 1.47 11.49 -29.35
C ASP A 235 2.31 12.43 -28.45
N GLY A 236 3.56 12.07 -28.14
CA GLY A 236 4.41 12.82 -27.22
C GLY A 236 4.07 12.59 -25.74
N THR A 237 3.49 11.44 -25.40
CA THR A 237 3.27 11.04 -24.00
C THR A 237 4.30 10.00 -23.56
N VAL A 238 4.96 10.23 -22.42
CA VAL A 238 5.83 9.22 -21.79
C VAL A 238 4.98 8.34 -20.88
N MET A 239 4.99 7.04 -21.14
CA MET A 239 4.24 6.04 -20.38
C MET A 239 5.21 5.20 -19.52
N VAL A 240 4.96 5.14 -18.22
CA VAL A 240 5.67 4.29 -17.27
C VAL A 240 4.66 3.30 -16.69
N GLU A 241 4.75 2.02 -17.10
CA GLU A 241 3.69 1.03 -16.87
C GLU A 241 2.32 1.54 -17.38
N SER A 242 1.42 1.94 -16.47
CA SER A 242 0.08 2.50 -16.72
C SER A 242 0.00 4.02 -16.51
N ILE A 243 1.11 4.65 -16.10
CA ILE A 243 1.17 6.08 -15.73
C ILE A 243 1.54 6.90 -16.96
N LEU A 244 0.72 7.91 -17.24
CA LEU A 244 0.93 8.81 -18.38
C LEU A 244 1.55 10.12 -17.91
N ILE A 245 2.59 10.56 -18.61
CA ILE A 245 3.30 11.81 -18.35
C ILE A 245 3.31 12.61 -19.65
N LYS A 246 2.63 13.75 -19.62
CA LYS A 246 2.59 14.69 -20.76
C LYS A 246 3.35 15.96 -20.40
N VAL A 247 4.19 16.43 -21.31
CA VAL A 247 4.86 17.72 -21.18
C VAL A 247 4.01 18.76 -21.91
N SER A 248 3.85 19.93 -21.33
CA SER A 248 3.20 21.08 -21.97
C SER A 248 3.93 22.35 -21.59
N SER A 249 4.25 23.19 -22.57
CA SER A 249 4.78 24.54 -22.33
C SER A 249 3.67 25.52 -21.94
N SER A 250 3.95 26.44 -21.01
CA SER A 250 3.03 27.53 -20.69
C SER A 250 3.05 28.57 -21.82
N PRO A 251 1.88 29.04 -22.32
CA PRO A 251 1.84 30.10 -23.33
C PRO A 251 2.30 31.46 -22.80
N GLU A 252 2.24 31.68 -21.49
CA GLU A 252 2.62 32.95 -20.83
C GLU A 252 4.11 33.01 -20.45
N ASP A 253 4.76 31.86 -20.27
CA ASP A 253 6.16 31.74 -19.86
C ASP A 253 6.80 30.54 -20.58
N PRO A 254 7.47 30.76 -21.72
CA PRO A 254 8.09 29.71 -22.51
C PRO A 254 9.16 28.91 -21.76
N ASP A 255 9.78 29.49 -20.73
CA ASP A 255 10.82 28.84 -19.93
C ASP A 255 10.23 27.96 -18.82
N SER A 256 8.91 28.02 -18.62
CA SER A 256 8.17 27.21 -17.65
C SER A 256 7.40 26.10 -18.33
N LYS A 257 7.82 24.85 -18.06
CA LYS A 257 7.16 23.63 -18.55
C LYS A 257 6.32 23.01 -17.45
N THR A 258 5.11 22.61 -17.79
CA THR A 258 4.24 21.83 -16.91
C THR A 258 4.26 20.37 -17.35
N LEU A 259 4.71 19.50 -16.45
CA LEU A 259 4.54 18.06 -16.55
C LEU A 259 3.20 17.68 -15.93
N LEU A 260 2.33 17.06 -16.73
CA LEU A 260 1.07 16.52 -16.29
C LEU A 260 1.21 15.00 -16.13
N LEU A 261 1.30 14.54 -14.89
CA LEU A 261 1.32 13.14 -14.54
C LEU A 261 -0.10 12.67 -14.24
N SER A 262 -0.48 11.52 -14.76
CA SER A 262 -1.82 10.97 -14.58
C SER A 262 -1.79 9.46 -14.41
N TRP A 263 -2.37 8.96 -13.32
CA TRP A 263 -2.34 7.53 -12.94
C TRP A 263 -3.65 7.06 -12.32
N SER A 264 -3.89 5.75 -12.37
CA SER A 264 -5.03 5.09 -11.74
C SER A 264 -4.82 4.95 -10.22
N TYR A 265 -5.88 4.77 -9.44
CA TYR A 265 -5.75 4.48 -8.00
C TYR A 265 -4.87 3.26 -7.69
N GLN A 266 -4.86 2.24 -8.55
CA GLN A 266 -4.07 1.02 -8.35
C GLN A 266 -2.56 1.31 -8.39
N ASP A 267 -2.15 2.39 -9.06
CA ASP A 267 -0.75 2.78 -9.24
C ASP A 267 -0.35 3.99 -8.37
N GLU A 268 -1.10 4.27 -7.30
CA GLU A 268 -0.90 5.48 -6.47
C GLU A 268 0.51 5.59 -5.88
N ASP A 269 1.10 4.46 -5.46
CA ASP A 269 2.45 4.41 -4.92
C ASP A 269 3.48 4.85 -5.95
N LEU A 270 3.39 4.29 -7.17
CA LEU A 270 4.30 4.58 -8.27
C LEU A 270 4.08 6.02 -8.78
N GLY A 271 2.83 6.46 -8.94
CA GLY A 271 2.50 7.82 -9.35
C GLY A 271 2.97 8.88 -8.35
N SER A 272 2.82 8.62 -7.06
CA SER A 272 3.35 9.49 -6.00
C SER A 272 4.87 9.54 -6.00
N PHE A 273 5.54 8.40 -6.20
CA PHE A 273 6.99 8.33 -6.31
C PHE A 273 7.50 9.13 -7.53
N LEU A 274 6.90 8.95 -8.71
CA LEU A 274 7.24 9.68 -9.93
C LEU A 274 7.03 11.19 -9.78
N SER A 275 5.91 11.59 -9.17
CA SER A 275 5.63 13.00 -8.87
C SER A 275 6.72 13.60 -7.97
N SER A 276 7.12 12.89 -6.91
CA SER A 276 8.19 13.35 -6.02
C SER A 276 9.55 13.38 -6.72
N LEU A 277 9.84 12.41 -7.58
CA LEU A 277 11.08 12.34 -8.36
C LEU A 277 11.20 13.54 -9.30
N LEU A 278 10.16 13.83 -10.09
CA LEU A 278 10.19 14.93 -11.06
C LEU A 278 10.18 16.31 -10.39
N LYS A 279 9.60 16.43 -9.19
CA LYS A 279 9.69 17.65 -8.37
C LYS A 279 11.11 17.97 -7.89
N LYS A 280 12.02 16.98 -7.85
CA LYS A 280 13.44 17.23 -7.52
C LYS A 280 14.22 17.84 -8.69
N GLY A 281 13.58 17.99 -9.85
CA GLY A 281 14.19 18.51 -11.07
C GLY A 281 14.82 17.40 -11.93
N LEU A 282 15.10 17.76 -13.18
CA LEU A 282 15.83 16.91 -14.12
C LEU A 282 17.34 17.11 -13.92
N PRO A 283 18.18 16.08 -14.13
CA PRO A 283 19.62 16.27 -14.15
C PRO A 283 20.00 17.34 -15.17
N ALA A 284 21.00 18.18 -14.83
CA ALA A 284 21.60 19.10 -15.79
C ALA A 284 22.04 18.31 -17.03
N ALA A 285 21.83 18.88 -18.22
CA ALA A 285 22.27 18.25 -19.45
C ALA A 285 23.77 17.90 -19.31
N LEU A 286 24.11 16.63 -19.52
CA LEU A 286 25.50 16.26 -19.75
C LEU A 286 25.89 16.97 -21.05
N CYS A 287 26.71 18.02 -20.93
CA CYS A 287 27.48 18.54 -22.06
C CYS A 287 28.37 17.43 -22.63
#